data_AF-A0A6G6W8Y3-F1
#
_entry.id   AF-A0A6G6W8Y3-F1
#
_cell.length_a   1.000
_cell.length_b   1.000
_cell.length_c   1.000
_cell.angle_alpha   90.00
_cell.angle_beta   90.00
_cell.angle_gamma   90.00
#
_symmetry.space_group_name_H-M   'P 1'
#
loop_
_entity.id
_entity.type
_entity.pdbx_description
1 polymer ?
#
loop_
_entity_poly.entity_id
_entity_poly.type
_entity_poly.pdbx_seq_one_letter_code
_entity_poly.pdbx_strand_id
1 'polypeptide(L)' 'MKVLLHRRLRALHPGAELVVTANATTNAAMSAVNEQLGYRLVARLLELQKVTG' A
#
# COMPACT_ATOMS: atom_id res chain seq x y z
N MET A 1 11.00 -3.78 -6.12
CA MET A 1 10.11 -3.02 -7.04
C MET A 1 9.43 -1.81 -6.38
N LYS A 2 8.86 -1.94 -5.19
CA LYS A 2 8.05 -0.90 -4.52
C LYS A 2 8.71 0.50 -4.43
N VAL A 3 9.96 0.55 -3.96
CA VAL A 3 10.73 1.80 -3.81
C VAL A 3 10.90 2.53 -5.15
N LEU A 4 11.22 1.78 -6.21
CA LEU A 4 11.38 2.34 -7.56
C LEU A 4 10.07 2.94 -8.08
N LEU A 5 8.95 2.21 -7.90
CA LEU A 5 7.63 2.67 -8.32
C LEU A 5 7.17 3.89 -7.53
N HIS A 6 7.39 3.93 -6.21
CA HIS A 6 7.07 5.09 -5.39
C HIS A 6 7.82 6.35 -5.87
N ARG A 7 9.13 6.23 -6.11
CA ARG A 7 9.95 7.35 -6.62
C ARG A 7 9.47 7.82 -7.99
N ARG A 8 9.19 6.88 -8.90
CA ARG A 8 8.68 7.20 -10.24
C ARG A 8 7.32 7.88 -10.19
N LEU A 9 6.40 7.43 -9.33
CA LEU A 9 5.10 8.06 -9.14
C LEU A 9 5.24 9.52 -8.70
N ARG A 10 6.07 9.80 -7.69
CA ARG A 10 6.30 11.16 -7.20
C ARG A 10 6.93 12.08 -8.25
N ALA A 11 7.78 11.53 -9.12
CA ALA A 11 8.37 12.29 -10.22
C ALA A 11 7.35 12.62 -11.33
N LEU A 12 6.47 11.67 -11.67
CA LEU A 12 5.45 11.84 -12.70
C LEU A 12 4.26 12.69 -12.26
N HIS A 13 3.95 12.69 -10.96
CA HIS A 13 2.81 13.40 -10.39
C HIS A 13 3.27 14.22 -9.16
N PRO A 14 4.05 15.29 -9.36
CA PRO A 14 4.59 16.07 -8.24
C PRO A 14 3.51 16.77 -7.40
N GLY A 15 2.32 17.01 -7.97
CA GLY A 15 1.17 17.58 -7.26
C GLY A 15 0.26 16.56 -6.56
N ALA A 16 0.60 15.27 -6.55
CA ALA A 16 -0.22 14.28 -5.86
C ALA A 16 -0.09 14.45 -4.33
N GLU A 17 -1.20 14.80 -3.68
CA GLU A 17 -1.26 15.02 -2.22
C GLU A 17 -1.41 13.71 -1.43
N LEU A 18 -1.93 12.65 -2.08
CA LEU A 18 -2.20 11.38 -1.46
C LEU A 18 -1.75 10.22 -2.35
N VAL A 19 -1.02 9.29 -1.76
CA VAL A 19 -0.69 8.00 -2.38
C VAL A 19 -1.17 6.90 -1.46
N VAL A 20 -2.03 6.02 -1.99
CA VAL A 20 -2.55 4.86 -1.27
C VAL A 20 -1.94 3.60 -1.84
N THR A 21 -1.67 2.63 -0.98
CA THR A 21 -1.27 1.28 -1.37
C THR A 21 -1.84 0.27 -0.38
N ALA A 22 -2.09 -0.94 -0.87
CA ALA A 22 -2.47 -2.09 -0.04
C ALA A 22 -1.40 -3.18 -0.11
N ASN A 23 -1.21 -3.88 1.00
CA ASN A 23 -0.44 -5.11 1.10
C ASN A 23 -1.32 -6.16 1.80
N ALA A 24 -1.08 -7.44 1.55
CA ALA A 24 -1.57 -8.49 2.43
C ALA A 24 -0.98 -8.31 3.85
N THR A 25 -1.78 -8.52 4.89
CA THR A 25 -1.34 -8.38 6.29
C THR A 25 -0.25 -9.37 6.67
N THR A 26 -0.13 -10.48 5.94
CA THR A 26 0.90 -11.50 6.09
C THR A 26 2.26 -11.11 5.49
N ASN A 27 2.32 -10.05 4.67
CA ASN A 27 3.55 -9.61 4.03
C ASN A 27 4.27 -8.53 4.86
N ALA A 28 4.83 -8.94 6.00
CA ALA A 28 5.53 -8.03 6.92
C ALA A 28 6.72 -7.32 6.26
N ALA A 29 7.45 -7.99 5.37
CA ALA A 29 8.59 -7.41 4.66
C ALA A 29 8.18 -6.20 3.80
N MET A 30 7.06 -6.30 3.07
CA MET A 30 6.57 -5.18 2.26
C MET A 30 5.96 -4.07 3.14
N SER A 31 5.40 -4.41 4.30
CA SER A 31 4.93 -3.43 5.27
C SER A 31 6.08 -2.61 5.85
N ALA A 32 7.21 -3.24 6.19
CA ALA A 32 8.40 -2.53 6.64
C ALA A 32 8.95 -1.55 5.57
N VAL A 33 8.90 -1.94 4.29
CA VAL A 33 9.27 -1.02 3.18
C VAL A 33 8.32 0.18 3.11
N ASN A 34 7.01 -0.03 3.30
CA ASN A 34 6.04 1.07 3.32
C ASN A 34 6.30 2.02 4.49
N GLU A 35 6.61 1.52 5.68
CA GLU A 35 6.96 2.33 6.85
C GLU A 35 8.22 3.17 6.60
N GLN A 36 9.27 2.59 6.00
CA GLN A 36 10.48 3.32 5.61
C GLN A 36 10.23 4.42 4.58
N LEU A 37 9.21 4.27 3.74
CA LEU A 37 8.77 5.26 2.77
C LEU A 37 7.78 6.29 3.35
N GLY A 38 7.43 6.18 4.63
CA GLY A 38 6.54 7.12 5.33
C GLY A 38 5.05 6.83 5.18
N TYR A 39 4.66 5.66 4.64
CA TYR A 39 3.25 5.26 4.62
C TYR A 39 2.77 4.88 6.03
N ARG A 40 1.49 5.12 6.30
CA ARG A 40 0.81 4.75 7.54
C ARG A 40 -0.37 3.81 7.26
N LEU A 41 -0.67 2.92 8.21
CA LEU A 41 -1.86 2.09 8.14
C LEU A 41 -3.12 2.96 8.28
N VAL A 42 -4.02 2.89 7.28
CA VAL A 42 -5.27 3.67 7.27
C VAL A 42 -6.53 2.81 7.33
N ALA A 43 -6.47 1.56 6.87
CA ALA A 43 -7.60 0.64 6.87
C ALA A 43 -7.12 -0.82 6.82
N ARG A 44 -7.96 -1.73 7.32
CA ARG A 44 -7.85 -3.18 7.06
C ARG A 44 -8.95 -3.56 6.09
N LEU A 45 -8.56 -4.12 4.95
CA LEU A 45 -9.48 -4.64 3.94
C LEU A 45 -9.67 -6.13 4.19
N LEU A 46 -10.90 -6.54 4.46
CA LEU A 46 -11.26 -7.93 4.67
C LEU A 46 -11.94 -8.47 3.41
N GLU A 47 -11.51 -9.64 2.97
CA GLU A 47 -12.19 -10.39 1.94
C GLU A 47 -13.17 -11.36 2.61
N LEU A 48 -14.45 -11.24 2.25
CA LEU A 48 -15.54 -12.03 2.83
C LEU A 48 -16.27 -12.76 1.72
N GLN A 49 -16.59 -14.03 1.93
CA GLN A 49 -17.38 -14.84 1.01
C GLN A 49 -18.65 -15.31 1.72
N LYS A 50 -19.83 -14.91 1.19
CA LYS A 50 -21.11 -15.45 1.67
C LYS A 50 -21.25 -16.90 1.22
N VAL A 51 -21.53 -17.79 2.16
CA VAL A 51 -21.92 -19.16 1.85
C VAL A 51 -23.43 -19.18 1.57
N THR A 52 -23.83 -19.66 0.40
CA THR A 52 -25.23 -19.89 0.04
C THR A 52 -25.56 -21.36 0.20
N GLY A 53 -26.65 -21.67 0.91
CA GLY A 53 -27.27 -22.99 1.02
C GLY A 53 -28.77 -22.88 0.84
#